data_AF-A0A3D1QXR5-F1
#
_entry.id   AF-A0A3D1QXR5-F1
#
_cell.length_a   1.000
_cell.length_b   1.000
_cell.length_c   1.000
_cell.angle_alpha   90.00
_cell.angle_beta   90.00
_cell.angle_gamma   90.00
#
_symmetry.space_group_name_H-M   'P 1'
#
loop_
_entity.id
_entity.type
_entity.pdbx_description
1 polymer ?
#
loop_
_entity_poly.entity_id
_entity_poly.type
_entity_poly.pdbx_seq_one_letter_code
_entity_poly.pdbx_strand_id
1 'polypeptide(L)'
;MARHALLLLAALFVFSCGEPNDPLGPEADAGLPDKCDAVTCGAGESCDPSTGVCACSPGSCLAPKVCGADRQCIELCAGVICEAGEACDPKSGACACSEDSCPADGFCDPTTSRCTTRCTEGACAPGDRCEPATGVCRCDPEVCTGSLGACDPRTNHCTSHCELVDCAQGETCEPASGECRCVRGLVPVRSAMRRGDPSLRRSVSFRRLQSRRGVRPGDRSL
;
A
#
# COMPACT_ATOMS: atom_id res chain seq x y z
N MET A 1 -48.09 -35.10 46.02
CA MET A 1 -48.31 -36.48 46.51
C MET A 1 -47.14 -37.30 45.97
N ALA A 2 -46.24 -37.96 46.70
CA ALA A 2 -46.16 -38.32 48.11
C ALA A 2 -44.68 -38.65 48.46
N ARG A 3 -44.29 -38.35 49.71
CA ARG A 3 -43.34 -39.06 50.60
C ARG A 3 -41.86 -39.16 50.17
N HIS A 4 -40.88 -38.49 50.80
CA HIS A 4 -40.41 -38.53 52.21
C HIS A 4 -40.10 -39.93 52.78
N ALA A 5 -38.81 -40.24 52.91
CA ALA A 5 -38.14 -41.08 53.92
C ALA A 5 -36.61 -40.89 53.69
N LEU A 6 -35.85 -40.04 54.38
CA LEU A 6 -35.53 -39.88 55.81
C LEU A 6 -34.92 -41.15 56.47
N LEU A 7 -33.60 -41.06 56.74
CA LEU A 7 -32.87 -41.55 57.94
C LEU A 7 -32.64 -43.08 58.06
N LEU A 8 -31.57 -43.64 58.65
CA LEU A 8 -30.53 -43.17 59.58
C LEU A 8 -29.40 -44.23 59.67
N LEU A 9 -28.15 -43.77 59.81
CA LEU A 9 -27.07 -44.25 60.70
C LEU A 9 -26.99 -45.74 61.12
N ALA A 10 -25.82 -46.35 60.90
CA ALA A 10 -25.09 -47.02 61.97
C ALA A 10 -23.59 -47.18 61.61
N ALA A 11 -22.74 -46.69 62.51
CA ALA A 11 -21.30 -46.82 62.50
C ALA A 11 -20.84 -48.11 63.20
N LEU A 12 -19.51 -48.34 63.18
CA LEU A 12 -18.67 -49.23 64.01
C LEU A 12 -18.42 -50.63 63.43
N PHE A 13 -17.24 -51.27 63.54
CA PHE A 13 -15.82 -50.94 63.77
C PHE A 13 -15.09 -52.32 63.70
N VAL A 14 -13.76 -52.35 63.46
CA VAL A 14 -12.76 -53.39 63.85
C VAL A 14 -12.26 -54.45 62.82
N PHE A 15 -10.92 -54.41 62.61
CA PHE A 15 -9.88 -55.43 62.27
C PHE A 15 -9.88 -56.09 60.87
N SER A 16 -8.86 -55.92 60.01
CA SER A 16 -7.39 -56.18 60.08
C SER A 16 -7.01 -57.53 59.46
N CYS A 17 -6.06 -57.47 58.51
CA CYS A 17 -5.31 -58.49 57.75
C CYS A 17 -5.41 -58.10 56.26
N GLY A 18 -4.49 -57.33 55.70
CA GLY A 18 -3.09 -57.73 55.53
C GLY A 18 -2.91 -58.22 54.10
N GLU A 19 -2.94 -57.30 53.14
CA GLU A 19 -2.55 -57.59 51.76
C GLU A 19 -1.06 -57.27 51.60
N PRO A 20 -0.27 -58.19 51.02
CA PRO A 20 1.17 -58.11 50.97
C PRO A 20 1.62 -56.90 50.16
N ASN A 21 2.57 -56.16 50.74
CA ASN A 21 3.44 -55.27 50.01
C ASN A 21 4.13 -56.10 48.91
N ASP A 22 3.76 -55.90 47.66
CA ASP A 22 4.64 -56.14 46.54
C ASP A 22 5.54 -54.91 46.38
N PRO A 23 6.80 -54.94 46.84
CA PRO A 23 7.78 -53.97 46.40
C PRO A 23 8.18 -54.32 44.97
N LEU A 24 7.36 -53.92 44.00
CA LEU A 24 7.89 -53.36 42.76
C LEU A 24 8.46 -52.00 43.19
N GLY A 25 9.58 -51.97 43.92
CA GLY A 25 10.88 -52.05 43.28
C GLY A 25 11.08 -50.66 42.65
N PRO A 26 11.84 -49.73 43.27
CA PRO A 26 12.26 -48.58 42.51
C PRO A 26 12.97 -49.17 41.31
N GLU A 27 12.43 -48.93 40.12
CA GLU A 27 13.20 -49.05 38.91
C GLU A 27 14.40 -48.15 39.16
N ALA A 28 15.48 -48.78 39.62
CA ALA A 28 16.81 -48.25 39.52
C ALA A 28 17.00 -48.12 38.02
N ASP A 29 16.55 -46.98 37.50
CA ASP A 29 17.12 -46.35 36.32
C ASP A 29 18.62 -46.43 36.60
N ALA A 30 19.23 -47.46 36.02
CA ALA A 30 20.62 -47.76 36.18
C ALA A 30 21.31 -46.58 35.52
N GLY A 31 21.58 -45.54 36.34
CA GLY A 31 21.83 -44.18 35.91
C GLY A 31 22.69 -44.18 34.69
N LEU A 32 22.04 -44.02 33.54
CA LEU A 32 22.77 -43.92 32.29
C LEU A 32 23.67 -42.70 32.51
N PRO A 33 25.01 -42.85 32.36
CA PRO A 33 25.92 -41.78 32.72
C PRO A 33 25.47 -40.52 31.99
N ASP A 34 25.27 -39.44 32.73
CA ASP A 34 24.81 -38.17 32.17
C ASP A 34 25.84 -37.75 31.11
N LYS A 35 25.43 -37.83 29.84
CA LYS A 35 26.33 -37.56 28.73
C LYS A 35 26.66 -36.07 28.62
N CYS A 36 26.06 -35.23 29.44
CA CYS A 36 26.28 -33.79 29.48
C CYS A 36 27.39 -33.35 30.45
N ASP A 37 27.93 -34.24 31.28
CA ASP A 37 28.96 -33.90 32.29
C ASP A 37 30.21 -33.22 31.71
N ALA A 38 30.50 -33.43 30.43
CA ALA A 38 31.61 -32.78 29.71
C ALA A 38 31.16 -31.97 28.47
N VAL A 39 29.86 -31.77 28.29
CA VAL A 39 29.29 -31.08 27.12
C VAL A 39 28.87 -29.67 27.52
N THR A 40 29.52 -28.67 26.92
CA THR A 40 29.09 -27.27 27.02
C THR A 40 28.32 -26.91 25.75
N CYS A 41 27.02 -26.65 25.89
CA CYS A 41 26.19 -26.21 24.78
C CYS A 41 26.34 -24.72 24.49
N GLY A 42 26.02 -24.32 23.25
CA GLY A 42 25.99 -22.94 22.84
C GLY A 42 24.92 -22.14 23.58
N ALA A 43 25.01 -20.81 23.49
CA ALA A 43 24.02 -19.92 24.09
C ALA A 43 22.61 -20.19 23.53
N GLY A 44 21.68 -20.55 24.42
CA GLY A 44 20.30 -20.87 24.06
C GLY A 44 20.05 -22.34 23.71
N GLU A 45 21.04 -23.21 23.85
CA GLU A 45 20.93 -24.66 23.66
C GLU A 45 20.92 -25.38 25.01
N SER A 46 20.29 -26.55 25.05
CA SER A 46 20.26 -27.43 26.22
C SER A 46 20.77 -28.81 25.84
N CYS A 47 21.58 -29.40 26.71
CA CYS A 47 22.09 -30.75 26.51
C CYS A 47 21.02 -31.78 26.90
N ASP A 48 20.79 -32.75 26.03
CA ASP A 48 19.96 -33.91 26.34
C ASP A 48 20.80 -34.94 27.11
N PRO A 49 20.43 -35.31 28.36
CA PRO A 49 21.25 -36.16 29.24
C PRO A 49 21.39 -37.60 28.73
N SER A 50 20.45 -38.07 27.90
CA SER A 50 20.44 -39.43 27.35
C SER A 50 21.31 -39.56 26.10
N THR A 51 21.50 -38.48 25.34
CA THR A 51 22.23 -38.47 24.08
C THR A 51 23.55 -37.69 24.11
N GLY A 52 23.68 -36.71 25.01
CA GLY A 52 24.79 -35.76 25.06
C GLY A 52 24.74 -34.71 23.94
N VAL A 53 23.63 -34.62 23.21
CA VAL A 53 23.47 -33.71 22.08
C VAL A 53 22.90 -32.38 22.57
N CYS A 54 23.56 -31.29 22.20
CA CYS A 54 23.07 -29.94 22.40
C CYS A 54 22.01 -29.60 21.38
N ALA A 55 20.90 -29.05 21.86
CA ALA A 55 19.83 -28.66 20.97
C ALA A 55 18.97 -27.55 21.59
N CYS A 56 18.49 -26.64 20.76
CA CYS A 56 17.60 -25.57 21.18
C CYS A 56 16.12 -26.01 21.20
N SER A 57 15.30 -25.17 21.82
CA SER A 57 13.84 -25.22 21.81
C SER A 57 13.29 -23.90 21.23
N PRO A 58 12.04 -23.86 20.74
CA PRO A 58 11.44 -22.62 20.26
C PRO A 58 11.53 -21.50 21.31
N GLY A 59 12.18 -20.39 20.96
CA GLY A 59 12.37 -19.24 21.84
C GLY A 59 13.53 -19.32 22.83
N SER A 60 14.34 -20.40 22.83
CA SER A 60 15.49 -20.51 23.74
C SER A 60 16.74 -19.78 23.25
N CYS A 61 16.85 -19.53 21.94
CA CYS A 61 17.96 -18.79 21.35
C CYS A 61 17.88 -17.29 21.68
N LEU A 62 19.03 -16.68 21.95
CA LEU A 62 19.14 -15.24 22.14
C LEU A 62 19.00 -14.52 20.80
N ALA A 63 18.22 -13.44 20.77
CA ALA A 63 18.07 -12.59 19.59
C ALA A 63 19.44 -12.07 19.10
N PRO A 64 19.70 -12.03 17.78
CA PRO A 64 18.75 -12.22 16.68
C PRO A 64 18.50 -13.67 16.23
N LYS A 65 19.08 -14.67 16.91
CA LYS A 65 18.95 -16.08 16.53
C LYS A 65 17.59 -16.68 16.84
N VAL A 66 17.22 -17.67 16.04
CA VAL A 66 16.07 -18.55 16.28
C VAL A 66 16.51 -20.01 16.32
N CYS A 67 15.67 -20.85 16.92
CA CYS A 67 15.88 -22.29 16.89
C CYS A 67 15.42 -22.85 15.53
N GLY A 68 16.37 -23.28 14.70
CA GLY A 68 16.10 -23.88 13.40
C GLY A 68 15.51 -25.29 13.48
N ALA A 69 15.11 -25.83 12.34
CA ALA A 69 14.56 -27.19 12.24
C ALA A 69 15.57 -28.27 12.70
N ASP A 70 16.86 -28.03 12.47
CA ASP A 70 17.96 -28.90 12.91
C ASP A 70 18.28 -28.77 14.42
N ARG A 71 17.44 -28.05 15.16
CA ARG A 71 17.58 -27.73 16.58
C ARG A 71 18.89 -27.00 16.94
N GLN A 72 19.38 -26.17 16.03
CA GLN A 72 20.51 -25.27 16.26
C GLN A 72 20.07 -23.81 16.27
N CYS A 73 20.74 -22.98 17.06
CA CYS A 73 20.51 -21.53 17.05
C CYS A 73 21.14 -20.89 15.81
N ILE A 74 20.32 -20.46 14.87
CA ILE A 74 20.73 -19.87 13.59
C ILE A 74 20.31 -18.41 13.47
N GLU A 75 21.11 -17.61 12.77
CA GLU A 75 20.78 -16.24 12.37
C GLU A 75 20.03 -16.28 11.03
N LEU A 76 18.71 -16.08 11.03
CA LEU A 76 17.94 -16.16 9.78
C LEU A 76 18.32 -15.06 8.77
N CYS A 77 18.80 -13.92 9.25
CA CYS A 77 19.22 -12.81 8.41
C CYS A 77 20.68 -12.91 7.95
N ALA A 78 21.44 -13.92 8.37
CA ALA A 78 22.82 -14.07 7.95
C ALA A 78 22.88 -14.38 6.44
N GLY A 79 23.45 -13.45 5.67
CA GLY A 79 23.56 -13.56 4.21
C GLY A 79 22.28 -13.17 3.44
N VAL A 80 21.23 -12.73 4.13
CA VAL A 80 20.03 -12.18 3.49
C VAL A 80 20.31 -10.75 3.05
N ILE A 81 20.15 -10.49 1.75
CA ILE A 81 20.21 -9.14 1.18
C ILE A 81 18.79 -8.74 0.83
N CYS A 82 18.30 -7.68 1.47
CA CYS A 82 17.00 -7.10 1.19
C CYS A 82 17.10 -5.99 0.14
N GLU A 83 15.99 -5.75 -0.56
CA GLU A 83 15.89 -4.66 -1.51
C GLU A 83 15.95 -3.29 -0.81
N ALA A 84 16.15 -2.23 -1.59
CA ALA A 84 16.25 -0.87 -1.05
C ALA A 84 15.00 -0.49 -0.25
N GLY A 85 15.21 -0.11 1.01
CA GLY A 85 14.14 0.24 1.94
C GLY A 85 13.52 -0.94 2.68
N GLU A 86 14.01 -2.16 2.49
CA GLU A 86 13.56 -3.33 3.24
C GLU A 86 14.61 -3.76 4.29
N ALA A 87 14.13 -4.32 5.40
CA ALA A 87 14.94 -4.89 6.46
C ALA A 87 14.58 -6.35 6.69
N CYS A 88 15.58 -7.18 6.96
CA CYS A 88 15.35 -8.58 7.31
C CYS A 88 14.80 -8.66 8.73
N ASP A 89 13.63 -9.29 8.90
CA ASP A 89 13.07 -9.60 10.20
C ASP A 89 13.82 -10.80 10.81
N PRO A 90 14.43 -10.65 11.99
CA PRO A 90 15.28 -11.69 12.59
C PRO A 90 14.52 -12.95 13.00
N LYS A 91 13.19 -12.88 13.11
CA LYS A 91 12.35 -14.01 13.55
C LYS A 91 11.89 -14.90 12.39
N SER A 92 11.70 -14.30 11.22
CA SER A 92 11.20 -14.97 10.02
C SER A 92 12.25 -15.12 8.93
N GLY A 93 13.32 -14.32 8.96
CA GLY A 93 14.30 -14.22 7.87
C GLY A 93 13.75 -13.53 6.62
N ALA A 94 12.50 -13.05 6.67
CA ALA A 94 11.87 -12.37 5.55
C ALA A 94 12.27 -10.89 5.54
N CYS A 95 12.56 -10.38 4.36
CA CYS A 95 12.69 -8.94 4.16
C CYS A 95 11.30 -8.30 4.16
N ALA A 96 11.17 -7.21 4.92
CA ALA A 96 9.96 -6.42 5.00
C ALA A 96 10.30 -4.93 5.08
N CYS A 97 9.46 -4.10 4.51
CA CYS A 97 9.50 -2.65 4.70
C CYS A 97 8.62 -2.21 5.88
N SER A 98 8.85 -0.99 6.34
CA SER A 98 7.95 -0.16 7.15
C SER A 98 7.52 1.09 6.37
N GLU A 99 6.50 1.80 6.87
CA GLU A 99 5.82 2.89 6.12
C GLU A 99 6.78 3.94 5.50
N ASP A 100 7.83 4.32 6.24
CA ASP A 100 8.78 5.36 5.82
C ASP A 100 10.15 4.82 5.37
N SER A 101 10.28 3.50 5.26
CA SER A 101 11.57 2.87 4.90
C SER A 101 11.83 2.83 3.40
N CYS A 102 10.77 2.88 2.59
CA CYS A 102 10.88 2.76 1.14
C CYS A 102 11.49 4.02 0.50
N PRO A 103 12.02 3.89 -0.74
CA PRO A 103 12.51 5.02 -1.52
C PRO A 103 11.46 6.12 -1.69
N ALA A 104 11.89 7.34 -2.04
CA ALA A 104 11.03 8.53 -2.11
C ALA A 104 9.85 8.42 -3.09
N ASP A 105 9.96 7.56 -4.11
CA ASP A 105 8.95 7.25 -5.12
C ASP A 105 8.13 5.99 -4.79
N GLY A 106 8.42 5.36 -3.65
CA GLY A 106 7.82 4.11 -3.20
C GLY A 106 6.96 4.25 -1.96
N PHE A 107 6.26 3.16 -1.65
CA PHE A 107 5.57 2.96 -0.39
C PHE A 107 5.68 1.49 0.01
N CYS A 108 5.47 1.23 1.30
CA CYS A 108 5.40 -0.13 1.79
C CYS A 108 4.00 -0.71 1.56
N ASP A 109 3.88 -1.71 0.68
CA ASP A 109 2.61 -2.38 0.44
C ASP A 109 2.24 -3.21 1.68
N PRO A 110 1.09 -2.95 2.35
CA PRO A 110 0.72 -3.63 3.59
C PRO A 110 0.37 -5.11 3.40
N THR A 111 0.09 -5.55 2.17
CA THR A 111 -0.27 -6.94 1.85
C THR A 111 0.98 -7.78 1.61
N THR A 112 1.97 -7.22 0.93
CA THR A 112 3.20 -7.96 0.57
C THR A 112 4.36 -7.65 1.53
N SER A 113 4.26 -6.56 2.28
CA SER A 113 5.35 -5.99 3.09
C SER A 113 6.59 -5.67 2.26
N ARG A 114 6.42 -5.33 0.98
CA ARG A 114 7.51 -4.96 0.06
C ARG A 114 7.42 -3.52 -0.38
N CYS A 115 8.58 -2.94 -0.66
CA CYS A 115 8.62 -1.62 -1.26
C CYS A 115 8.15 -1.70 -2.72
N THR A 116 7.15 -0.90 -3.06
CA THR A 116 6.63 -0.79 -4.43
C THR A 116 6.50 0.67 -4.83
N THR A 117 6.63 0.96 -6.12
CA THR A 117 6.55 2.32 -6.66
C THR A 117 5.11 2.79 -6.68
N ARG A 118 4.85 4.06 -6.32
CA ARG A 118 3.53 4.68 -6.49
C ARG A 118 3.17 4.91 -7.97
N CYS A 119 4.20 5.10 -8.79
CA CYS A 119 4.08 5.40 -10.21
C CYS A 119 4.59 4.24 -11.05
N THR A 120 3.69 3.37 -11.50
CA THR A 120 4.01 2.31 -12.46
C THR A 120 3.72 2.76 -13.90
N GLU A 121 4.30 2.08 -14.88
CA GLU A 121 3.97 2.33 -16.28
C GLU A 121 2.47 2.13 -16.51
N GLY A 122 1.83 3.11 -17.15
CA GLY A 122 0.38 3.10 -17.38
C GLY A 122 -0.48 3.41 -16.13
N ALA A 123 0.13 3.81 -15.01
CA ALA A 123 -0.63 4.28 -13.84
C ALA A 123 -1.49 5.51 -14.15
N CYS A 124 -1.05 6.33 -15.10
CA CYS A 124 -1.74 7.55 -15.53
C CYS A 124 -2.25 7.45 -16.96
N ALA A 125 -3.30 8.23 -17.25
CA ALA A 125 -3.81 8.40 -18.60
C ALA A 125 -2.74 9.01 -19.54
N PRO A 126 -2.81 8.76 -20.86
CA PRO A 126 -1.91 9.41 -21.80
C PRO A 126 -1.95 10.94 -21.66
N GLY A 127 -0.77 11.57 -21.57
CA GLY A 127 -0.65 13.02 -21.35
C GLY A 127 -0.55 13.45 -19.89
N ASP A 128 -0.88 12.56 -18.94
CA ASP A 128 -0.67 12.81 -17.52
C ASP A 128 0.68 12.25 -17.06
N ARG A 129 1.29 12.91 -16.07
CA ARG A 129 2.47 12.46 -15.35
C ARG A 129 2.09 12.11 -13.91
N CYS A 130 2.63 10.99 -13.43
CA CYS A 130 2.48 10.58 -12.04
C CYS A 130 3.47 11.35 -11.15
N GLU A 131 2.99 11.92 -10.04
CA GLU A 131 3.84 12.53 -9.01
C GLU A 131 4.40 11.43 -8.07
N PRO A 132 5.73 11.18 -8.04
CA PRO A 132 6.29 10.02 -7.32
C PRO A 132 5.98 9.98 -5.82
N ALA A 133 5.97 11.14 -5.17
CA ALA A 133 5.75 11.23 -3.72
C ALA A 133 4.30 10.90 -3.31
N THR A 134 3.32 11.21 -4.18
CA THR A 134 1.89 11.09 -3.86
C THR A 134 1.21 9.97 -4.62
N GLY A 135 1.75 9.57 -5.77
CA GLY A 135 1.11 8.67 -6.74
C GLY A 135 -0.01 9.34 -7.53
N VAL A 136 -0.19 10.66 -7.40
CA VAL A 136 -1.30 11.36 -8.04
C VAL A 136 -0.92 11.69 -9.49
N CYS A 137 -1.78 11.29 -10.42
CA CYS A 137 -1.67 11.67 -11.82
C CYS A 137 -2.14 13.10 -12.04
N ARG A 138 -1.34 13.90 -12.74
CA ARG A 138 -1.69 15.25 -13.14
C ARG A 138 -1.26 15.50 -14.57
N CYS A 139 -2.00 16.34 -15.26
CA CYS A 139 -1.65 16.74 -16.60
C CYS A 139 -0.28 17.40 -16.62
N ASP A 140 0.53 16.96 -17.57
CA ASP A 140 1.84 17.51 -17.81
C ASP A 140 1.86 18.22 -19.16
N PRO A 141 2.04 19.55 -19.19
CA PRO A 141 2.01 20.31 -20.44
C PRO A 141 3.18 19.98 -21.39
N GLU A 142 4.21 19.26 -20.94
CA GLU A 142 5.28 18.76 -21.83
C GLU A 142 4.86 17.47 -22.57
N VAL A 143 3.98 16.67 -21.97
CA VAL A 143 3.52 15.38 -22.51
C VAL A 143 2.16 15.52 -23.20
N CYS A 144 1.23 16.24 -22.57
CA CYS A 144 -0.08 16.56 -23.12
C CYS A 144 0.00 17.68 -24.17
N THR A 145 0.46 17.32 -25.37
CA THR A 145 0.61 18.26 -26.49
C THR A 145 0.22 17.63 -27.83
N GLY A 146 0.05 18.47 -28.85
CA GLY A 146 -0.26 18.04 -30.21
C GLY A 146 -1.57 17.28 -30.25
N SER A 147 -1.59 16.09 -30.86
CA SER A 147 -2.81 15.29 -31.01
C SER A 147 -3.31 14.64 -29.72
N LEU A 148 -2.51 14.62 -28.64
CA LEU A 148 -2.97 14.13 -27.34
C LEU A 148 -3.98 15.11 -26.73
N GLY A 149 -3.74 16.42 -26.88
CA GLY A 149 -4.63 17.45 -26.37
C GLY A 149 -3.91 18.53 -25.57
N ALA A 150 -4.64 19.10 -24.62
CA ALA A 150 -4.15 20.10 -23.68
C ALA A 150 -4.65 19.83 -22.26
N CYS A 151 -3.95 20.40 -21.28
CA CYS A 151 -4.36 20.30 -19.88
C CYS A 151 -5.62 21.10 -19.61
N ASP A 152 -6.67 20.42 -19.14
CA ASP A 152 -7.87 21.08 -18.62
C ASP A 152 -7.60 21.64 -17.21
N PRO A 153 -7.70 22.96 -16.99
CA PRO A 153 -7.44 23.57 -15.69
C PRO A 153 -8.45 23.18 -14.60
N ARG A 154 -9.61 22.62 -14.96
CA ARG A 154 -10.63 22.20 -14.00
C ARG A 154 -10.36 20.81 -13.44
N THR A 155 -10.02 19.88 -14.33
CA THR A 155 -9.78 18.48 -13.96
C THR A 155 -8.31 18.21 -13.66
N ASN A 156 -7.39 19.05 -14.14
CA ASN A 156 -5.94 18.82 -14.13
C ASN A 156 -5.56 17.49 -14.80
N HIS A 157 -6.30 17.10 -15.85
CA HIS A 157 -6.02 15.94 -16.68
C HIS A 157 -5.86 16.35 -18.14
N CYS A 158 -5.10 15.56 -18.89
CA CYS A 158 -4.98 15.71 -20.32
C CYS A 158 -6.30 15.33 -20.99
N THR A 159 -6.86 16.25 -21.77
CA THR A 159 -8.07 16.02 -22.56
C THR A 159 -7.83 16.44 -23.98
N SER A 160 -8.49 15.77 -24.92
CA SER A 160 -8.33 16.10 -26.33
C SER A 160 -8.78 17.54 -26.57
N HIS A 161 -8.11 18.23 -27.51
CA HIS A 161 -8.51 19.59 -27.87
C HIS A 161 -9.97 19.69 -28.36
N CYS A 162 -10.52 18.60 -28.89
CA CYS A 162 -11.87 18.54 -29.42
C CYS A 162 -12.95 18.26 -28.38
N GLU A 163 -12.59 17.76 -27.19
CA GLU A 163 -13.53 17.63 -26.07
C GLU A 163 -13.81 18.97 -25.40
N LEU A 164 -12.90 19.94 -25.55
CA LEU A 164 -13.04 21.30 -25.02
C LEU A 164 -13.69 22.28 -26.00
N VAL A 165 -14.00 21.85 -27.22
CA VAL A 165 -14.45 22.73 -28.31
C VAL A 165 -15.71 22.19 -28.98
N ASP A 166 -16.77 23.00 -28.99
CA ASP A 166 -18.00 22.71 -29.75
C ASP A 166 -17.94 23.32 -31.15
N CYS A 167 -17.67 22.49 -32.17
CA CYS A 167 -17.69 22.93 -33.57
C CYS A 167 -19.12 23.11 -34.12
N ALA A 168 -19.30 24.07 -35.02
CA ALA A 168 -20.59 24.32 -35.64
C ALA A 168 -20.99 23.19 -36.62
N GLN A 169 -22.28 23.11 -36.96
CA GLN A 169 -22.78 22.08 -37.86
C GLN A 169 -22.10 22.16 -39.25
N GLY A 170 -21.45 21.08 -39.66
CA GLY A 170 -20.67 21.01 -40.91
C GLY A 170 -19.16 21.23 -40.75
N GLU A 171 -18.69 21.41 -39.52
CA GLU A 171 -17.27 21.49 -39.16
C GLU A 171 -16.78 20.19 -38.51
N THR A 172 -15.48 19.93 -38.60
CA THR A 172 -14.76 18.85 -37.91
C THR A 172 -13.58 19.45 -37.16
N CYS A 173 -13.39 19.02 -35.92
CA CYS A 173 -12.28 19.47 -35.10
C CYS A 173 -10.96 18.80 -35.52
N GLU A 174 -9.90 19.59 -35.66
CA GLU A 174 -8.54 19.13 -35.86
C GLU A 174 -7.93 18.66 -34.50
N PRO A 175 -7.60 17.37 -34.33
CA PRO A 175 -7.21 16.82 -33.02
C PRO A 175 -5.95 17.46 -32.43
N ALA A 176 -5.04 17.94 -33.27
CA ALA A 176 -3.77 18.51 -32.86
C ALA A 176 -3.83 19.96 -32.38
N SER A 177 -4.94 20.67 -32.64
CA SER A 177 -5.07 22.09 -32.34
C SER A 177 -6.40 22.49 -31.72
N GLY A 178 -7.44 21.66 -31.84
CA GLY A 178 -8.81 22.02 -31.47
C GLY A 178 -9.49 22.94 -32.48
N GLU A 179 -8.86 23.20 -33.63
CA GLU A 179 -9.42 24.12 -34.62
C GLU A 179 -10.55 23.44 -35.40
N CYS A 180 -11.72 24.06 -35.43
CA CYS A 180 -12.85 23.61 -36.24
C CYS A 180 -12.62 23.95 -37.72
N ARG A 181 -12.69 22.95 -38.58
CA ARG A 181 -12.50 23.08 -40.03
C ARG A 181 -13.73 22.59 -40.78
N CYS A 182 -14.18 23.35 -41.76
CA CYS A 182 -15.32 22.94 -42.59
C CYS A 182 -15.01 21.65 -43.36
N VAL A 183 -15.93 20.69 -43.31
CA VAL A 183 -15.84 19.48 -44.14
C VAL A 183 -16.08 19.89 -45.58
N ARG A 184 -15.06 19.76 -46.45
CA ARG A 184 -15.20 20.03 -47.88
C ARG A 184 -16.32 19.16 -48.47
N GLY A 185 -17.42 19.80 -48.89
CA GLY A 185 -18.59 19.14 -49.47
C GLY A 185 -19.89 19.38 -48.70
N LEU A 186 -19.83 19.81 -47.44
CA LEU A 186 -20.99 20.30 -46.69
C LEU A 186 -21.02 21.82 -46.79
N VAL A 187 -21.63 22.33 -47.85
CA VAL A 187 -22.15 23.70 -47.81
C VAL A 187 -23.13 23.74 -46.64
N PRO A 188 -23.00 24.67 -45.66
CA PRO A 188 -24.10 24.91 -44.76
C PRO A 188 -25.30 25.18 -45.67
N VAL A 189 -26.35 24.36 -45.56
CA VAL A 189 -27.62 24.67 -46.21
C VAL A 189 -27.89 26.08 -45.74
N ARG A 190 -27.83 27.04 -46.67
CA ARG A 190 -28.32 28.38 -46.44
C ARG A 190 -29.73 28.15 -45.92
N SER A 191 -29.91 28.15 -44.60
CA SER A 191 -31.19 28.45 -43.99
C SER A 191 -31.55 29.76 -44.64
N ALA A 192 -32.43 29.64 -45.64
CA ALA A 192 -32.87 30.75 -46.42
C ALA A 192 -33.26 31.82 -45.41
N MET A 193 -32.50 32.92 -45.39
CA MET A 193 -33.00 34.16 -44.83
C MET A 193 -34.30 34.42 -45.59
N ARG A 194 -35.42 33.98 -45.01
CA ARG A 194 -36.72 34.54 -45.32
C ARG A 194 -36.57 36.01 -45.00
N ARG A 195 -36.66 36.82 -46.05
CA ARG A 195 -36.95 38.25 -45.90
C ARG A 195 -38.23 38.35 -45.08
N GLY A 196 -38.16 39.08 -43.97
CA GLY A 196 -39.33 39.51 -43.22
C GLY A 196 -39.29 39.11 -41.75
N ASP A 197 -38.56 39.90 -40.93
CA ASP A 197 -39.17 40.54 -39.76
C ASP A 197 -38.26 41.67 -39.21
N PRO A 198 -38.65 42.96 -39.29
CA PRO A 198 -37.87 44.08 -38.77
C PRO A 198 -38.13 44.38 -37.29
N SER A 199 -38.52 43.39 -36.49
CA SER A 199 -38.97 43.60 -35.11
C SER A 199 -38.20 42.75 -34.11
N LEU A 200 -36.87 42.92 -33.98
CA LEU A 200 -36.10 42.57 -32.77
C LEU A 200 -34.67 43.15 -32.86
N ARG A 201 -34.55 44.46 -33.11
CA ARG A 201 -33.36 45.20 -32.67
C ARG A 201 -33.44 45.35 -31.15
N ARG A 202 -32.90 44.38 -30.41
CA ARG A 202 -32.49 44.63 -29.01
C ARG A 202 -30.99 44.84 -28.96
N SER A 203 -30.67 46.11 -28.79
CA SER A 203 -29.38 46.73 -28.57
C SER A 203 -28.59 45.99 -27.49
N VAL A 204 -27.45 45.39 -27.85
CA VAL A 204 -26.38 45.14 -26.87
C VAL A 204 -25.48 46.37 -26.88
N SER A 205 -25.73 47.22 -25.90
CA SER A 205 -24.96 48.42 -25.61
C SER A 205 -23.53 48.03 -25.20
N PHE A 206 -22.57 48.22 -26.11
CA PHE A 206 -21.16 48.35 -25.73
C PHE A 206 -20.98 49.65 -24.93
N ARG A 207 -21.03 49.58 -23.60
CA ARG A 207 -20.50 50.66 -22.76
C ARG A 207 -18.98 50.66 -22.88
N ARG A 208 -18.48 51.52 -23.77
CA ARG A 208 -17.13 52.09 -23.69
C ARG A 208 -16.96 52.76 -22.33
N LEU A 209 -16.12 52.21 -21.46
CA LEU A 209 -15.46 53.00 -20.43
C LEU A 209 -14.37 53.83 -21.11
N GLN A 210 -14.74 55.02 -21.60
CA GLN A 210 -13.79 56.11 -21.77
C GLN A 210 -13.64 56.81 -20.42
N SER A 211 -12.53 56.57 -19.72
CA SER A 211 -12.04 57.51 -18.72
C SER A 211 -11.11 58.49 -19.42
N ARG A 212 -11.54 59.75 -19.51
CA ARG A 212 -10.87 60.84 -20.22
C ARG A 212 -10.18 61.77 -19.22
N ARG A 213 -8.93 62.13 -19.56
CA ARG A 213 -8.20 63.39 -19.24
C ARG A 213 -7.74 63.51 -17.77
N GLY A 214 -6.49 63.84 -17.45
CA GLY A 214 -5.41 64.47 -18.21
C GLY A 214 -5.01 65.78 -17.52
N VAL A 215 -3.80 65.86 -16.97
CA VAL A 215 -3.09 67.12 -16.68
C VAL A 215 -1.61 66.89 -16.99
N ARG A 216 -1.02 67.82 -17.76
CA ARG A 216 0.36 67.83 -18.29
C ARG A 216 1.31 68.66 -17.36
N PRO A 217 2.47 69.19 -17.80
CA PRO A 217 3.80 68.59 -17.67
C PRO A 217 4.84 69.54 -17.01
N GLY A 218 6.09 69.06 -16.89
CA GLY A 218 7.28 69.87 -16.64
C GLY A 218 8.00 69.46 -15.35
N ASP A 219 9.32 69.49 -15.23
CA ASP A 219 10.43 69.69 -16.16
C ASP A 219 11.71 69.34 -15.35
N ARG A 220 12.83 69.12 -16.07
CA ARG A 220 14.24 69.17 -15.60
C ARG A 220 14.87 68.05 -14.75
N SER A 221 15.75 67.32 -15.43
CA SER A 221 17.23 67.32 -15.24
C SER A 221 17.81 67.51 -13.83
N LEU A 222 18.41 66.45 -13.29
CA LEU A 222 19.86 66.23 -13.21
C LEU A 222 20.14 64.80 -12.72
#